data_AF-A0A5R9AMX2-F1
#
_entry.id   AF-A0A5R9AMX2-F1
#
_cell.length_a   1.000
_cell.length_b   1.000
_cell.length_c   1.000
_cell.angle_alpha   90.00
_cell.angle_beta   90.00
_cell.angle_gamma   90.00
#
_symmetry.space_group_name_H-M   'P 1'
#
loop_
_entity.id
_entity.type
_entity.pdbx_description
1 polymer ?
#
loop_
_entity_poly.entity_id
_entity_poly.type
_entity_poly.pdbx_seq_one_letter_code
_entity_poly.pdbx_strand_id
1 'polypeptide(L)'
;MGTSTVSLKEAIDRGGFYPTLVHHTVTEALDGRPPEQQIVHVDTHFDFEEVHRHITVLVLAEDVMVVAHLDDHDAEEDRPFQHEDSGPSGPSEVVARISTEVVPVVRLRSLILSEVHRRPDEFRPDRGLAEVSLNINWTGSARFDAMPADCGNPECVADHGETGTVVPEDVSLRIAATAEGDTAVDEARSFVRALRRATVKYSR
;
A
#
# COMPACT_ATOMS: atom_id res chain seq x y z
N MET A 1 -7.16 17.05 -17.65
CA MET A 1 -6.97 15.82 -16.84
C MET A 1 -7.95 15.91 -15.69
N GLY A 2 -8.66 14.83 -15.36
CA GLY A 2 -9.55 14.85 -14.20
C GLY A 2 -8.68 14.87 -12.95
N THR A 3 -8.69 15.99 -12.23
CA THR A 3 -8.20 16.07 -10.85
C THR A 3 -9.11 15.23 -9.95
N SER A 4 -8.55 14.68 -8.87
CA SER A 4 -9.35 14.03 -7.83
C SER A 4 -10.44 14.99 -7.33
N THR A 5 -11.62 14.45 -7.02
CA THR A 5 -12.73 15.23 -6.45
C THR A 5 -12.51 15.57 -4.99
N VAL A 6 -11.54 14.92 -4.34
CA VAL A 6 -11.14 15.15 -2.94
C VAL A 6 -9.70 15.67 -2.96
N SER A 7 -9.37 16.66 -2.13
CA SER A 7 -7.99 17.12 -1.99
C SER A 7 -7.11 16.08 -1.28
N LEU A 8 -5.79 16.16 -1.49
CA LEU A 8 -4.84 15.31 -0.78
C LEU A 8 -5.01 15.42 0.75
N LYS A 9 -5.19 16.64 1.26
CA LYS A 9 -5.42 16.89 2.68
C LYS A 9 -6.68 16.18 3.19
N GLU A 10 -7.80 16.33 2.52
CA GLU A 10 -9.06 15.69 2.93
C GLU A 10 -8.95 14.15 2.89
N ALA A 11 -8.24 13.60 1.90
CA ALA A 11 -8.00 12.16 1.83
C ALA A 11 -7.13 11.66 3.00
N ILE A 12 -6.08 12.39 3.38
CA ILE A 12 -5.21 12.07 4.52
C ILE A 12 -5.97 12.23 5.85
N ASP A 13 -6.72 13.33 6.01
CA ASP A 13 -7.54 13.59 7.19
C ASP A 13 -8.58 12.47 7.41
N ARG A 14 -9.17 11.94 6.33
CA ARG A 14 -10.09 10.80 6.37
C ARG A 14 -9.41 9.51 6.84
N GLY A 15 -8.14 9.29 6.49
CA GLY A 15 -7.36 8.14 6.98
C GLY A 15 -7.09 8.21 8.50
N GLY A 16 -6.92 9.43 9.04
CA GLY A 16 -6.91 9.68 10.48
C GLY A 16 -5.74 9.05 11.25
N PHE A 17 -4.67 8.63 10.58
CA PHE A 17 -3.46 8.10 11.19
C PHE A 17 -2.31 9.10 11.01
N TYR A 18 -1.95 9.80 12.09
CA TYR A 18 -1.00 10.92 12.11
C TYR A 18 -1.17 11.93 10.95
N PRO A 19 -2.39 12.44 10.67
CA PRO A 19 -2.70 13.13 9.42
C PRO A 19 -1.86 14.41 9.20
N THR A 20 -1.53 15.14 10.26
CA THR A 20 -0.67 16.34 10.15
C THR A 20 0.76 15.98 9.73
N LEU A 21 1.33 14.92 10.32
CA LEU A 21 2.68 14.43 9.99
C LEU A 21 2.70 13.92 8.55
N VAL A 22 1.76 13.03 8.20
CA VAL A 22 1.66 12.46 6.85
C VAL A 22 1.49 13.57 5.81
N HIS A 23 0.57 14.51 6.02
CA HIS A 23 0.35 15.60 5.09
C HIS A 23 1.59 16.49 4.94
N HIS A 24 2.26 16.82 6.04
CA HIS A 24 3.50 17.61 6.00
C HIS A 24 4.58 16.91 5.16
N THR A 25 4.91 15.66 5.49
CA THR A 25 5.98 14.91 4.82
C THR A 25 5.66 14.65 3.34
N VAL A 26 4.42 14.30 3.00
CA VAL A 26 4.00 14.12 1.60
C VAL A 26 4.08 15.44 0.83
N THR A 27 3.68 16.55 1.45
CA THR A 27 3.77 17.89 0.81
C THR A 27 5.22 18.29 0.55
N GLU A 28 6.14 17.99 1.47
CA GLU A 28 7.57 18.20 1.25
C GLU A 28 8.10 17.34 0.10
N ALA A 29 7.74 16.04 0.06
CA ALA A 29 8.15 15.13 -1.00
C ALA A 29 7.61 15.52 -2.40
N LEU A 30 6.44 16.17 -2.44
CA LEU A 30 5.88 16.70 -3.69
C LEU A 30 6.68 17.88 -4.25
N ASP A 31 7.42 18.61 -3.41
CA ASP A 31 8.30 19.73 -3.81
C ASP A 31 7.59 20.75 -4.72
N GLY A 32 6.38 21.16 -4.32
CA GLY A 32 5.56 22.12 -5.05
C GLY A 32 4.75 21.58 -6.24
N ARG A 33 4.91 20.30 -6.61
CA ARG A 33 4.08 19.67 -7.65
C ARG A 33 2.63 19.50 -7.16
N PRO A 34 1.62 19.85 -7.98
CA PRO A 34 0.23 19.70 -7.57
C PRO A 34 -0.18 18.22 -7.55
N PRO A 35 -0.84 17.74 -6.47
CA PRO A 35 -1.39 16.38 -6.44
C PRO A 35 -2.56 16.27 -7.42
N GLU A 36 -2.43 15.42 -8.44
CA GLU A 36 -3.49 15.22 -9.44
C GLU A 36 -4.49 14.15 -9.01
N GLN A 37 -3.98 13.05 -8.46
CA GLN A 37 -4.74 11.89 -7.97
C GLN A 37 -3.99 11.26 -6.80
N GLN A 38 -4.73 10.64 -5.87
CA GLN A 38 -4.15 10.02 -4.69
C GLN A 38 -4.92 8.79 -4.24
N ILE A 39 -4.22 7.88 -3.55
CA ILE A 39 -4.78 6.81 -2.74
C ILE A 39 -4.25 7.01 -1.32
N VAL A 40 -5.14 6.98 -0.33
CA VAL A 40 -4.78 6.92 1.08
C VAL A 40 -5.39 5.65 1.64
N HIS A 41 -4.56 4.67 1.97
CA HIS A 41 -4.98 3.40 2.51
C HIS A 41 -4.41 3.23 3.91
N VAL A 42 -5.28 2.94 4.87
CA VAL A 42 -4.89 2.64 6.25
C VAL A 42 -5.23 1.20 6.50
N ASP A 43 -4.23 0.42 6.88
CA ASP A 43 -4.41 -0.96 7.27
C ASP A 43 -4.17 -1.09 8.77
N THR A 44 -4.87 -2.03 9.40
CA THR A 44 -4.74 -2.33 10.82
C THR A 44 -4.62 -3.84 10.97
N HIS A 45 -3.39 -4.28 11.20
CA HIS A 45 -3.09 -5.68 11.48
C HIS A 45 -3.11 -5.92 12.98
N PHE A 46 -3.66 -7.07 13.35
CA PHE A 46 -3.59 -7.58 14.72
C PHE A 46 -2.64 -8.77 14.70
N ASP A 47 -1.52 -8.68 15.40
CA ASP A 47 -0.74 -9.85 15.77
C ASP A 47 -1.05 -10.22 17.23
N PHE A 48 -0.66 -11.40 17.70
CA PHE A 48 -1.14 -12.01 18.94
C PHE A 48 -1.02 -11.12 20.20
N GLU A 49 -0.17 -10.07 20.18
CA GLU A 49 0.03 -9.13 21.29
C GLU A 49 -0.10 -7.64 20.91
N GLU A 50 -0.11 -7.28 19.62
CA GLU A 50 0.02 -5.88 19.17
C GLU A 50 -0.87 -5.50 17.98
N VAL A 51 -1.24 -4.22 17.92
CA VAL A 51 -2.01 -3.62 16.82
C VAL A 51 -1.05 -2.79 15.98
N HIS A 52 -0.66 -3.30 14.82
CA HIS A 52 0.16 -2.54 13.87
C HIS A 52 -0.76 -1.78 12.92
N ARG A 53 -0.82 -0.47 13.10
CA ARG A 53 -1.51 0.41 12.17
C ARG A 53 -0.48 1.03 11.23
N HIS A 54 -0.76 0.99 9.94
CA HIS A 54 0.06 1.69 8.97
C HIS A 54 -0.80 2.41 7.95
N ILE A 55 -0.22 3.46 7.36
CA ILE A 55 -0.85 4.25 6.30
C ILE A 55 0.08 4.29 5.09
N THR A 56 -0.46 3.91 3.95
CA THR A 56 0.19 4.05 2.65
C THR A 56 -0.51 5.13 1.84
N VAL A 57 0.25 6.12 1.40
CA VAL A 57 -0.21 7.22 0.54
C VAL A 57 0.50 7.13 -0.80
N LEU A 58 -0.28 7.06 -1.88
CA LEU A 58 0.21 7.18 -3.25
C LEU A 58 -0.30 8.49 -3.83
N VAL A 59 0.57 9.31 -4.42
CA VAL A 59 0.18 10.57 -5.06
C VAL A 59 0.80 10.64 -6.44
N LEU A 60 -0.04 10.79 -7.47
CA LEU A 60 0.41 11.12 -8.81
C LEU A 60 0.50 12.65 -8.93
N ALA A 61 1.68 13.16 -9.26
CA ALA A 61 1.92 14.57 -9.45
C ALA A 61 2.82 14.76 -10.68
N GLU A 62 2.22 15.22 -11.78
CA GLU A 62 2.89 15.37 -13.07
C GLU A 62 3.58 14.08 -13.55
N ASP A 63 4.92 14.08 -13.63
CA ASP A 63 5.77 12.99 -14.13
C ASP A 63 6.34 12.11 -13.01
N VAL A 64 5.90 12.29 -11.76
CA VAL A 64 6.31 11.47 -10.61
C VAL A 64 5.12 10.90 -9.86
N MET A 65 5.34 9.76 -9.22
CA MET A 65 4.47 9.19 -8.20
C MET A 65 5.21 9.27 -6.86
N VAL A 66 4.65 9.98 -5.88
CA VAL A 66 5.14 9.96 -4.49
C VAL A 66 4.47 8.80 -3.78
N VAL A 67 5.28 7.98 -3.11
CA VAL A 67 4.85 6.91 -2.22
C VAL A 67 5.27 7.32 -0.82
N ALA A 68 4.35 7.29 0.13
CA ALA A 68 4.66 7.45 1.54
C ALA A 68 4.09 6.27 2.33
N HIS A 69 4.86 5.77 3.27
CA HIS A 69 4.43 4.73 4.19
C HIS A 69 4.79 5.17 5.60
N LEU A 70 3.81 5.16 6.50
CA LEU A 70 4.02 5.43 7.92
C LEU A 70 3.48 4.26 8.74
N ASP A 71 4.32 3.79 9.65
CA ASP A 71 4.01 2.85 10.73
C ASP A 71 4.36 3.48 12.09
N ASP A 72 3.77 2.96 13.17
CA ASP A 72 4.20 3.22 14.54
C ASP A 72 4.46 1.92 15.29
N HIS A 73 5.38 1.98 16.26
CA HIS A 73 5.77 0.85 17.10
C HIS A 73 6.31 1.35 18.44
N ASP A 74 6.48 0.44 19.39
CA ASP A 74 7.04 0.75 20.70
C ASP A 74 8.56 0.97 20.59
N ALA A 75 9.07 2.08 21.13
CA ALA A 75 10.50 2.43 21.05
C ALA A 75 11.43 1.38 21.70
N GLU A 76 10.89 0.44 22.47
CA GLU A 76 11.64 -0.67 23.05
C GLU A 76 11.94 -1.77 22.02
N GLU A 77 11.13 -1.92 20.96
CA GLU A 77 11.34 -2.87 19.85
C GLU A 77 12.60 -2.52 19.04
N ASP A 78 12.95 -1.23 18.93
CA ASP A 78 14.16 -0.75 18.23
C ASP A 78 15.44 -0.90 19.05
N ARG A 79 15.36 -1.32 20.33
CA ARG A 79 16.55 -1.41 21.19
C ARG A 79 17.29 -2.73 20.94
N PRO A 80 18.58 -2.70 20.55
CA PRO A 80 19.38 -3.91 20.48
C PRO A 80 19.47 -4.57 21.87
N PHE A 81 19.23 -5.89 21.91
CA PHE A 81 19.21 -6.80 23.07
C PHE A 81 19.51 -6.12 24.42
N GLN A 82 18.45 -5.81 25.18
CA GLN A 82 18.60 -5.42 26.58
C GLN A 82 19.21 -6.59 27.37
N HIS A 83 20.25 -6.33 28.15
CA HIS A 83 20.76 -7.31 29.10
C HIS A 83 19.71 -7.57 30.19
N GLU A 84 19.52 -8.83 30.59
CA GLU A 84 18.54 -9.30 31.59
C GLU A 84 18.61 -8.56 32.95
N ASP A 85 19.71 -7.85 33.24
CA ASP A 85 19.92 -7.02 34.44
C ASP A 85 19.44 -5.56 34.30
N SER A 86 18.82 -5.19 33.17
CA SER A 86 18.24 -3.86 32.99
C SER A 86 16.94 -3.80 33.81
N GLY A 87 16.91 -2.95 34.84
CA GLY A 87 15.72 -2.75 35.69
C GLY A 87 14.49 -2.36 34.87
N PRO A 88 13.28 -2.39 35.45
CA PRO A 88 12.02 -2.24 34.72
C PRO A 88 12.06 -1.00 33.82
N SER A 89 11.92 -1.22 32.52
CA SER A 89 11.84 -0.13 31.56
C SER A 89 10.68 0.79 31.91
N GLY A 90 10.87 2.10 31.74
CA GLY A 90 9.80 3.08 31.90
C GLY A 90 8.65 2.82 30.93
N PRO A 91 7.58 3.65 30.94
CA PRO A 91 6.53 3.54 29.92
C PRO A 91 7.16 3.59 28.53
N SER A 92 6.82 2.62 27.68
CA SER A 92 7.25 2.59 26.28
C SER A 92 6.78 3.86 25.57
N GLU A 93 7.68 4.49 24.83
CA GLU A 93 7.38 5.66 23.99
C GLU A 93 6.99 5.15 22.60
N VAL A 94 5.82 5.54 22.09
CA VAL A 94 5.43 5.19 20.71
C VAL A 94 6.17 6.11 19.74
N VAL A 95 6.88 5.51 18.77
CA VAL A 95 7.61 6.23 17.72
C VAL A 95 6.96 5.91 16.38
N ALA A 96 6.71 6.96 15.59
CA ALA A 96 6.22 6.80 14.22
C ALA A 96 7.36 6.98 13.22
N ARG A 97 7.48 6.06 12.26
CA ARG A 97 8.45 6.13 11.18
C ARG A 97 7.72 6.33 9.87
N ILE A 98 8.04 7.42 9.18
CA ILE A 98 7.54 7.70 7.83
C ILE A 98 8.66 7.63 6.81
N SER A 99 8.45 6.87 5.76
CA SER A 99 9.32 6.81 4.59
C SER A 99 8.61 7.43 3.40
N THR A 100 9.37 8.14 2.54
CA THR A 100 8.86 8.65 1.27
C THR A 100 9.78 8.26 0.13
N GLU A 101 9.19 7.92 -1.01
CA GLU A 101 9.89 7.64 -2.25
C GLU A 101 9.25 8.45 -3.39
N VAL A 102 10.07 9.13 -4.17
CA VAL A 102 9.64 9.85 -5.37
C VAL A 102 10.03 9.04 -6.59
N VAL A 103 9.04 8.43 -7.23
CA VAL A 103 9.22 7.50 -8.34
C VAL A 103 8.89 8.20 -9.65
N PRO A 104 9.87 8.44 -10.55
CA PRO A 104 9.58 8.92 -11.89
C PRO A 104 8.64 7.95 -12.60
N VAL A 105 7.56 8.46 -13.21
CA VAL A 105 6.55 7.66 -13.91
C VAL A 105 7.18 6.82 -15.02
N VAL A 106 8.25 7.33 -15.66
CA VAL A 106 9.02 6.61 -16.70
C VAL A 106 9.75 5.37 -16.15
N ARG A 107 9.98 5.27 -14.84
CA ARG A 107 10.60 4.09 -14.19
C ARG A 107 9.59 3.02 -13.78
N LEU A 108 8.29 3.29 -13.88
CA LEU A 108 7.27 2.29 -13.61
C LEU A 108 7.36 1.18 -14.65
N ARG A 109 7.69 -0.02 -14.21
CA ARG A 109 7.88 -1.21 -15.06
C ARG A 109 6.56 -1.92 -15.33
N SER A 110 5.71 -2.04 -14.32
CA SER A 110 4.40 -2.68 -14.47
C SER A 110 3.38 -2.12 -13.50
N LEU A 111 2.12 -2.15 -13.91
CA LEU A 111 0.96 -1.77 -13.11
C LEU A 111 -0.17 -2.77 -13.38
N ILE A 112 -0.46 -3.61 -12.40
CA ILE A 112 -1.53 -4.61 -12.46
C ILE A 112 -2.72 -4.08 -11.65
N LEU A 113 -3.92 -4.20 -12.20
CA LEU A 113 -5.17 -3.91 -11.51
C LEU A 113 -6.09 -5.11 -11.69
N SER A 114 -6.54 -5.68 -10.58
CA SER A 114 -7.57 -6.70 -10.50
C SER A 114 -8.84 -6.07 -9.95
N GLU A 115 -9.98 -6.32 -10.59
CA GLU A 115 -11.29 -5.76 -10.22
C GLU A 115 -12.24 -6.91 -9.84
N VAL A 116 -12.91 -6.81 -8.68
CA VAL A 116 -13.95 -7.75 -8.27
C VAL A 116 -15.32 -7.14 -8.53
N HIS A 117 -16.10 -7.75 -9.41
CA HIS A 117 -17.43 -7.28 -9.78
C HIS A 117 -18.53 -7.95 -8.96
N ARG A 118 -19.49 -7.15 -8.48
CA ARG A 118 -20.70 -7.65 -7.80
C ARG A 118 -21.71 -8.19 -8.81
N ARG A 119 -22.25 -9.39 -8.56
CA ARG A 119 -23.28 -10.03 -9.40
C ARG A 119 -22.91 -9.96 -10.90
N PRO A 120 -21.84 -10.66 -11.32
CA PRO A 120 -21.29 -10.54 -12.68
C PRO A 120 -22.27 -11.00 -13.78
N ASP A 121 -23.24 -11.85 -13.43
CA ASP A 121 -24.37 -12.27 -14.25
C ASP A 121 -25.32 -11.11 -14.62
N GLU A 122 -25.37 -10.06 -13.78
CA GLU A 122 -26.11 -8.82 -14.02
C GLU A 122 -25.15 -7.64 -14.29
N PHE A 123 -24.08 -7.86 -15.04
CA PHE A 123 -23.06 -6.83 -15.28
C PHE A 123 -23.67 -5.51 -15.81
N ARG A 124 -23.30 -4.40 -15.17
CA ARG A 124 -23.54 -3.05 -15.69
C ARG A 124 -22.29 -2.18 -15.52
N PRO A 125 -21.90 -1.36 -16.53
CA PRO A 125 -20.71 -0.52 -16.45
C PRO A 125 -20.73 0.54 -15.34
N ASP A 126 -21.93 0.97 -14.91
CA ASP A 126 -22.18 1.96 -13.87
C ASP A 126 -22.22 1.36 -12.46
N ARG A 127 -22.21 0.02 -12.34
CA ARG A 127 -22.21 -0.65 -11.04
C ARG A 127 -20.81 -0.60 -10.42
N GLY A 128 -20.72 -0.09 -9.19
CA GLY A 128 -19.48 -0.03 -8.43
C GLY A 128 -18.89 -1.42 -8.14
N LEU A 129 -17.56 -1.46 -8.05
CA LEU A 129 -16.79 -2.68 -7.78
C LEU A 129 -16.92 -3.10 -6.30
N ALA A 130 -16.84 -4.39 -6.03
CA ALA A 130 -16.74 -4.89 -4.67
C ALA A 130 -15.36 -4.60 -4.08
N GLU A 131 -14.32 -4.70 -4.90
CA GLU A 131 -12.93 -4.61 -4.48
C GLU A 131 -12.03 -4.32 -5.68
N VAL A 132 -10.92 -3.66 -5.42
CA VAL A 132 -9.79 -3.55 -6.34
C VAL A 132 -8.50 -3.98 -5.64
N SER A 133 -7.63 -4.67 -6.37
CA SER A 133 -6.25 -4.92 -5.95
C SER A 133 -5.30 -4.33 -6.99
N LEU A 134 -4.32 -3.57 -6.53
CA LEU A 134 -3.33 -2.92 -7.39
C LEU A 134 -1.91 -3.34 -6.98
N ASN A 135 -1.08 -3.64 -7.99
CA ASN A 135 0.33 -3.94 -7.80
C ASN A 135 1.16 -3.05 -8.73
N ILE A 136 2.12 -2.32 -8.18
CA ILE A 136 2.99 -1.38 -8.90
C ILE A 136 4.45 -1.75 -8.68
N ASN A 137 5.24 -1.68 -9.76
CA ASN A 137 6.66 -2.04 -9.77
C ASN A 137 7.53 -0.97 -10.44
N TRP A 138 8.67 -0.65 -9.83
CA TRP A 138 9.72 0.24 -10.35
C TRP A 138 11.14 -0.20 -9.99
N THR A 139 11.41 -0.76 -8.81
CA THR A 139 12.78 -1.16 -8.41
C THR A 139 13.17 -2.52 -8.98
N GLY A 140 12.18 -3.39 -9.22
CA GLY A 140 12.40 -4.80 -9.54
C GLY A 140 12.48 -5.71 -8.31
N SER A 141 12.12 -5.19 -7.13
CA SER A 141 11.86 -6.00 -5.93
C SER A 141 10.73 -6.99 -6.17
N ALA A 142 10.76 -8.09 -5.44
CA ALA A 142 9.74 -9.12 -5.49
C ALA A 142 9.60 -9.81 -4.14
N ARG A 143 8.35 -10.14 -3.79
CA ARG A 143 8.02 -11.03 -2.69
C ARG A 143 8.10 -12.47 -3.17
N PHE A 144 8.69 -13.35 -2.37
CA PHE A 144 8.72 -14.78 -2.63
C PHE A 144 7.86 -15.49 -1.59
N ASP A 145 6.79 -16.13 -2.05
CA ASP A 145 5.93 -16.99 -1.23
C ASP A 145 6.36 -18.43 -1.42
N ALA A 146 6.80 -19.07 -0.34
CA ALA A 146 7.16 -20.48 -0.32
C ALA A 146 6.17 -21.27 0.54
N MET A 147 5.88 -22.49 0.11
CA MET A 147 5.14 -23.48 0.87
C MET A 147 5.78 -24.86 0.65
N PRO A 148 5.71 -25.78 1.64
CA PRO A 148 6.16 -27.14 1.44
C PRO A 148 5.54 -27.78 0.20
N ALA A 149 6.37 -28.41 -0.63
CA ALA A 149 5.90 -29.07 -1.83
C ALA A 149 5.08 -30.32 -1.49
N ASP A 150 3.83 -30.36 -1.96
CA ASP A 150 2.97 -31.53 -1.84
C ASP A 150 3.15 -32.49 -3.03
N CYS A 151 3.30 -33.79 -2.75
CA CYS A 151 3.39 -34.84 -3.76
C CYS A 151 2.05 -35.55 -4.04
N GLY A 152 0.98 -35.20 -3.30
CA GLY A 152 -0.35 -35.77 -3.43
C GLY A 152 -0.53 -37.16 -2.80
N ASN A 153 0.50 -37.70 -2.14
CA ASN A 153 0.43 -38.95 -1.39
C ASN A 153 0.35 -38.66 0.13
N PRO A 154 -0.80 -38.94 0.79
CA PRO A 154 -0.99 -38.65 2.21
C PRO A 154 -0.14 -39.52 3.15
N GLU A 155 0.43 -40.63 2.67
CA GLU A 155 1.34 -41.47 3.45
C GLU A 155 2.82 -41.13 3.21
N CYS A 156 3.12 -40.14 2.37
CA CYS A 156 4.50 -39.76 2.08
C CYS A 156 5.09 -38.92 3.23
N VAL A 157 6.23 -39.35 3.76
CA VAL A 157 6.99 -38.64 4.81
C VAL A 157 8.32 -38.06 4.29
N ALA A 158 8.50 -38.05 2.96
CA ALA A 158 9.70 -37.51 2.35
C ALA A 158 9.65 -35.98 2.30
N ASP A 159 10.79 -35.33 2.53
CA ASP A 159 10.96 -33.90 2.28
C ASP A 159 11.10 -33.66 0.78
N HIS A 160 10.12 -32.98 0.20
CA HIS A 160 10.07 -32.65 -1.22
C HIS A 160 10.56 -31.23 -1.51
N GLY A 161 11.12 -30.55 -0.51
CA GLY A 161 11.52 -29.16 -0.57
C GLY A 161 10.33 -28.21 -0.60
N GLU A 162 10.61 -26.98 -1.02
CA GLU A 162 9.63 -25.90 -1.10
C GLU A 162 9.23 -25.66 -2.56
N THR A 163 7.96 -25.36 -2.78
CA THR A 163 7.46 -24.74 -4.01
C THR A 163 7.06 -23.30 -3.71
N GLY A 164 7.11 -22.42 -4.69
CA GLY A 164 6.79 -21.03 -4.43
C GLY A 164 6.50 -20.19 -5.66
N THR A 165 5.97 -19.00 -5.39
CA THR A 165 5.64 -17.98 -6.39
C THR A 165 6.39 -16.69 -6.09
N VAL A 166 7.01 -16.12 -7.12
CA VAL A 166 7.64 -14.79 -7.05
C VAL A 166 6.65 -13.77 -7.58
N VAL A 167 6.31 -12.78 -6.76
CA VAL A 167 5.44 -11.66 -7.11
C VAL A 167 6.29 -10.39 -7.11
N PRO A 168 6.62 -9.82 -8.28
CA PRO A 168 7.22 -8.50 -8.34
C PRO A 168 6.22 -7.50 -7.77
N GLU A 169 6.57 -6.86 -6.66
CA GLU A 169 5.80 -5.78 -6.07
C GLU A 169 6.73 -4.84 -5.29
N ASP A 170 6.63 -3.55 -5.59
CA ASP A 170 7.14 -2.49 -4.72
C ASP A 170 6.01 -1.96 -3.83
N VAL A 171 4.80 -1.87 -4.39
CA VAL A 171 3.57 -1.56 -3.65
C VAL A 171 2.45 -2.49 -4.09
N SER A 172 1.79 -3.10 -3.11
CA SER A 172 0.54 -3.84 -3.24
C SER A 172 -0.52 -3.21 -2.35
N LEU A 173 -1.71 -2.91 -2.88
CA LEU A 173 -2.86 -2.47 -2.08
C LEU A 173 -4.11 -3.24 -2.49
N ARG A 174 -4.92 -3.58 -1.50
CA ARG A 174 -6.24 -4.18 -1.66
C ARG A 174 -7.26 -3.29 -0.97
N ILE A 175 -8.25 -2.82 -1.73
CA ILE A 175 -9.26 -1.88 -1.25
C ILE A 175 -10.62 -2.50 -1.54
N ALA A 176 -11.34 -2.86 -0.49
CA ALA A 176 -12.64 -3.51 -0.52
C ALA A 176 -13.74 -2.53 -0.06
N ALA A 177 -14.81 -2.43 -0.83
CA ALA A 177 -15.90 -1.52 -0.51
C ALA A 177 -16.58 -1.83 0.83
N THR A 178 -16.49 -3.07 1.33
CA THR A 178 -17.01 -3.45 2.66
C THR A 178 -16.18 -2.90 3.81
N ALA A 179 -14.89 -2.59 3.59
CA ALA A 179 -13.98 -2.09 4.61
C ALA A 179 -13.75 -0.58 4.43
N GLU A 180 -13.35 -0.14 3.23
CA GLU A 180 -13.00 1.27 2.95
C GLU A 180 -14.15 2.07 2.30
N GLY A 181 -15.24 1.41 1.92
CA GLY A 181 -16.39 2.04 1.25
C GLY A 181 -16.26 2.13 -0.27
N ASP A 182 -17.40 2.28 -0.95
CA ASP A 182 -17.46 2.35 -2.43
C ASP A 182 -16.61 3.50 -2.99
N THR A 183 -16.59 4.65 -2.32
CA THR A 183 -15.81 5.81 -2.74
C THR A 183 -14.32 5.51 -2.82
N ALA A 184 -13.76 4.78 -1.85
CA ALA A 184 -12.33 4.45 -1.83
C ALA A 184 -11.96 3.52 -3.00
N VAL A 185 -12.83 2.59 -3.34
CA VAL A 185 -12.66 1.69 -4.50
C VAL A 185 -12.69 2.48 -5.82
N ASP A 186 -13.62 3.43 -5.95
CA ASP A 186 -13.70 4.29 -7.14
C ASP A 186 -12.51 5.26 -7.26
N GLU A 187 -12.05 5.83 -6.15
CA GLU A 187 -10.84 6.67 -6.08
C GLU A 187 -9.61 5.88 -6.51
N ALA A 188 -9.40 4.67 -6.00
CA ALA A 188 -8.29 3.80 -6.37
C ALA A 188 -8.31 3.44 -7.86
N ARG A 189 -9.50 3.12 -8.39
CA ARG A 189 -9.68 2.88 -9.83
C ARG A 189 -9.37 4.13 -10.66
N SER A 190 -9.77 5.31 -10.20
CA SER A 190 -9.48 6.59 -10.84
C SER A 190 -7.97 6.87 -10.87
N PHE A 191 -7.29 6.66 -9.74
CA PHE A 191 -5.84 6.79 -9.62
C PHE A 191 -5.12 5.90 -10.63
N VAL A 192 -5.44 4.60 -10.69
CA VAL A 192 -4.82 3.66 -11.65
C VAL A 192 -5.07 4.11 -13.10
N ARG A 193 -6.27 4.59 -13.42
CA ARG A 193 -6.57 5.14 -14.76
C ARG A 193 -5.71 6.37 -15.08
N ALA A 194 -5.46 7.24 -14.11
CA ALA A 194 -4.59 8.40 -14.29
C ALA A 194 -3.12 7.99 -14.44
N LEU A 195 -2.64 7.06 -13.61
CA LEU A 195 -1.29 6.54 -13.68
C LEU A 195 -0.99 5.88 -15.04
N ARG A 196 -1.92 5.07 -15.56
CA ARG A 196 -1.83 4.49 -16.92
C ARG A 196 -1.73 5.54 -18.03
N ARG A 197 -2.40 6.69 -17.88
CA ARG A 197 -2.28 7.79 -18.84
C ARG A 197 -0.93 8.50 -18.70
N ALA A 198 -0.47 8.70 -17.46
CA ALA A 198 0.82 9.31 -17.18
C ALA A 198 1.96 8.47 -17.75
N THR A 199 1.94 7.14 -17.58
CA THR A 199 2.99 6.26 -18.12
C THR A 199 3.11 6.36 -19.63
N VAL A 200 1.99 6.48 -20.36
CA VAL A 200 2.02 6.72 -21.80
C VAL A 200 2.50 8.14 -22.12
N LYS A 201 2.02 9.16 -21.40
CA LYS A 201 2.38 10.58 -21.60
C LYS A 201 3.87 10.83 -21.42
N TYR A 202 4.50 10.22 -20.42
CA TYR A 202 5.91 10.42 -20.03
C TYR A 202 6.82 9.28 -20.48
N SER A 203 6.38 8.42 -21.41
CA SER A 203 7.17 7.31 -21.95
C SER A 203 8.35 7.70 -22.87
N ARG A 204 8.67 9.00 -22.97
CA ARG A 204 9.62 9.55 -23.93
C ARG A 204 10.85 10.13 -23.26
#